data_AF-A0A818Y372-F1
#
_entry.id   AF-A0A818Y372-F1
#
_cell.length_a   1.000
_cell.length_b   1.000
_cell.length_c   1.000
_cell.angle_alpha   90.00
_cell.angle_beta   90.00
_cell.angle_gamma   90.00
#
_symmetry.space_group_name_H-M   'P 1'
#
loop_
_entity.id
_entity.type
_entity.pdbx_description
1 polymer ?
#
loop_
_entity_poly.entity_id
_entity_poly.type
_entity_poly.pdbx_seq_one_letter_code
_entity_poly.pdbx_strand_id
1 'polypeptide(L)'
;MCPNEQCKAVYEYKPGGCEHFTCTTCGTEFCRVCSALFYNPKKNKVCPRNNCTLKDTIHAHCSYNCFREIRDADANEFVELLAAHNINVVEELRQKPEGKNLKCPVEDCPNAPSAACNNRFCDRCYKAFLCLLIWRNKIEPWTLNTDGNLRQKLTNSSIAVPATATRENLIQLARQHLTKLLGEPKKIERQR
;
A
#
# COMPACT_ATOMS: atom_id res chain seq x y z
N MET A 1 -0.04 14.78 -0.81
CA MET A 1 -0.83 15.82 -1.51
C MET A 1 -2.25 15.33 -1.62
N CYS A 2 -3.24 16.22 -1.53
CA CYS A 2 -4.64 15.87 -1.83
C CYS A 2 -4.78 15.49 -3.32
N PRO A 3 -5.49 14.40 -3.67
CA PRO A 3 -5.70 14.02 -5.08
C PRO A 3 -6.77 14.84 -5.80
N ASN A 4 -7.51 15.71 -5.10
CA ASN A 4 -8.46 16.62 -5.74
C ASN A 4 -7.67 17.75 -6.43
N GLU A 5 -7.78 17.85 -7.75
CA GLU A 5 -7.03 18.81 -8.59
C GLU A 5 -7.30 20.28 -8.23
N GLN A 6 -8.47 20.57 -7.65
CA GLN A 6 -8.82 21.92 -7.17
C GLN A 6 -8.23 22.21 -5.78
N CYS A 7 -7.71 21.20 -5.09
CA CYS A 7 -7.17 21.29 -3.74
C CYS A 7 -5.65 21.10 -3.73
N LYS A 8 -4.91 22.18 -3.44
CA LYS A 8 -3.44 22.16 -3.37
C LYS A 8 -2.89 21.78 -1.99
N ALA A 9 -3.72 21.22 -1.11
CA ALA A 9 -3.29 20.87 0.24
C ALA A 9 -2.19 19.80 0.22
N VAL A 10 -1.07 20.10 0.88
CA VAL A 10 0.05 19.19 1.07
C VAL A 10 0.05 18.74 2.52
N TYR A 11 0.22 17.43 2.71
CA TYR A 11 0.23 16.79 4.01
C TYR A 11 1.54 16.02 4.17
N GLU A 12 2.13 16.10 5.36
CA GLU A 12 3.22 15.22 5.73
C GLU A 12 2.69 13.82 6.02
N TYR A 13 3.31 12.81 5.41
CA TYR A 13 2.93 11.42 5.63
C TYR A 13 3.53 10.91 6.93
N LYS A 14 2.67 10.63 7.93
CA LYS A 14 3.04 9.91 9.15
C LYS A 14 2.70 8.42 9.02
N PRO A 15 3.67 7.50 8.89
CA PRO A 15 3.41 6.07 8.74
C PRO A 15 2.65 5.48 9.92
N GLY A 16 1.88 4.41 9.70
CA GLY A 16 1.36 3.62 10.82
C GLY A 16 -0.04 3.98 11.36
N GLY A 17 -0.90 4.64 10.59
CA GLY A 17 -2.29 4.93 10.96
C GLY A 17 -3.31 4.23 10.04
N CYS A 18 -4.57 4.63 10.14
CA CYS A 18 -5.58 4.24 9.15
C CYS A 18 -5.19 4.77 7.76
N GLU A 19 -5.37 3.95 6.73
CA GLU A 19 -5.08 4.33 5.35
C GLU A 19 -6.12 5.28 4.75
N HIS A 20 -7.31 5.36 5.34
CA HIS A 20 -8.34 6.32 5.00
C HIS A 20 -8.01 7.69 5.59
N PHE A 21 -7.90 8.69 4.74
CA PHE A 21 -7.61 10.07 5.12
C PHE A 21 -8.63 11.03 4.54
N THR A 22 -9.09 11.99 5.34
CA THR A 22 -9.98 13.07 4.91
C THR A 22 -9.18 14.37 4.83
N CYS A 23 -9.16 14.99 3.66
CA CYS A 23 -8.56 16.32 3.47
C CYS A 23 -9.26 17.34 4.37
N THR A 24 -8.53 17.96 5.27
CA THR A 24 -9.06 19.03 6.15
C THR A 24 -9.45 20.29 5.40
N THR A 25 -8.91 20.51 4.19
CA THR A 25 -9.18 21.71 3.38
C THR A 25 -10.44 21.56 2.52
N CYS A 26 -10.63 20.41 1.86
CA CYS A 26 -11.72 20.21 0.89
C CYS A 26 -12.64 19.02 1.20
N GLY A 27 -12.42 18.31 2.31
CA GLY A 27 -13.23 17.16 2.73
C GLY A 27 -13.09 15.90 1.88
N THR A 28 -12.21 15.90 0.86
CA THR A 28 -12.01 14.73 -0.01
C THR A 28 -11.42 13.57 0.79
N GLU A 29 -12.05 12.39 0.67
CA GLU A 29 -11.63 11.15 1.32
C GLU A 29 -10.79 10.30 0.35
N PHE A 30 -9.57 9.93 0.75
CA PHE A 30 -8.63 9.20 -0.10
C PHE A 30 -7.68 8.30 0.69
N CYS A 31 -7.08 7.32 0.00
CA CYS A 31 -6.02 6.49 0.55
C CYS A 31 -4.74 7.31 0.64
N ARG A 32 -4.19 7.45 1.84
CA ARG A 32 -2.98 8.26 2.05
C ARG A 32 -1.71 7.71 1.39
N VAL A 33 -1.68 6.42 1.05
CA VAL A 33 -0.53 5.77 0.39
C VAL A 33 -0.62 5.86 -1.14
N CYS A 34 -1.71 5.40 -1.74
CA CYS A 34 -1.84 5.35 -3.20
C CYS A 34 -2.71 6.47 -3.80
N SER A 35 -3.25 7.37 -2.96
CA SER A 35 -4.12 8.48 -3.35
C SER A 35 -5.44 8.06 -4.02
N ALA A 36 -5.82 6.78 -3.94
CA ALA A 36 -7.11 6.30 -4.43
C ALA A 36 -8.27 6.97 -3.68
N LEU A 37 -9.27 7.47 -4.40
CA LEU A 37 -10.45 8.10 -3.81
C LEU A 37 -11.33 7.06 -3.12
N PHE A 38 -11.90 7.45 -1.98
CA PHE A 38 -12.92 6.65 -1.31
C PHE A 38 -14.30 6.93 -1.91
N TYR A 39 -15.05 5.86 -2.12
CA TYR A 39 -16.47 5.88 -2.36
C TYR A 39 -17.20 5.78 -1.01
N ASN A 40 -18.23 6.59 -0.87
CA ASN A 40 -19.05 6.69 0.33
C ASN A 40 -20.50 6.93 -0.10
N PRO A 41 -21.33 5.87 -0.14
CA PRO A 41 -22.73 5.99 -0.56
C PRO A 41 -23.52 7.01 0.28
N LYS A 42 -23.19 7.14 1.58
CA LYS A 42 -23.83 8.12 2.48
C LYS A 42 -23.53 9.59 2.12
N LYS A 43 -22.49 9.84 1.32
CA LYS A 43 -22.11 11.16 0.80
C LYS A 43 -22.36 11.29 -0.71
N ASN A 44 -23.21 10.44 -1.29
CA ASN A 44 -23.49 10.39 -2.74
C ASN A 44 -22.23 10.18 -3.60
N LYS A 45 -21.19 9.53 -3.07
CA LYS A 45 -19.99 9.14 -3.81
C LYS A 45 -20.05 7.64 -4.10
N VAL A 46 -20.83 7.26 -5.11
CA VAL A 46 -21.10 5.87 -5.46
C VAL A 46 -19.93 5.26 -6.26
N CYS A 47 -19.59 4.01 -5.97
CA CYS A 47 -18.59 3.28 -6.73
C CYS A 47 -19.09 2.99 -8.16
N PRO A 48 -18.35 3.41 -9.20
CA PRO A 48 -18.77 3.22 -10.59
C PRO A 48 -18.56 1.79 -11.08
N ARG A 49 -17.88 0.94 -10.30
CA ARG A 49 -17.52 -0.42 -10.73
C ARG A 49 -18.69 -1.37 -10.56
N ASN A 50 -19.26 -1.82 -11.68
CA ASN A 50 -20.46 -2.67 -11.70
C ASN A 50 -20.36 -3.93 -10.84
N ASN A 51 -19.19 -4.59 -10.81
CA ASN A 51 -18.99 -5.85 -10.07
C ASN A 51 -18.32 -5.63 -8.71
N CYS A 52 -18.36 -4.41 -8.15
CA CYS A 52 -17.84 -4.19 -6.81
C CYS A 52 -18.82 -4.75 -5.76
N THR A 53 -18.36 -5.71 -4.96
CA THR A 53 -19.14 -6.30 -3.85
C THR A 53 -19.25 -5.36 -2.65
N LEU A 54 -18.47 -4.28 -2.62
CA LEU A 54 -18.42 -3.30 -1.54
C LEU A 54 -19.24 -2.03 -1.83
N LYS A 55 -20.07 -2.02 -2.88
CA LYS A 55 -20.83 -0.83 -3.33
C LYS A 55 -21.57 -0.10 -2.22
N ASP A 56 -22.13 -0.83 -1.26
CA ASP A 56 -22.93 -0.27 -0.16
C ASP A 56 -22.10 0.16 1.06
N THR A 57 -20.78 0.00 0.98
CA THR A 57 -19.84 0.31 2.07
C THR A 57 -18.81 1.36 1.65
N ILE A 58 -18.16 1.96 2.64
CA ILE A 58 -17.07 2.91 2.40
C ILE A 58 -15.82 2.14 1.97
N HIS A 59 -15.33 2.37 0.76
CA HIS A 59 -14.17 1.65 0.23
C HIS A 59 -13.40 2.47 -0.82
N ALA A 60 -12.15 2.07 -1.10
CA ALA A 60 -11.35 2.62 -2.19
C ALA A 60 -10.75 1.48 -3.02
N HIS A 61 -10.53 1.72 -4.31
CA HIS A 61 -9.79 0.79 -5.17
C HIS A 61 -8.32 1.19 -5.21
N CYS A 62 -7.51 0.50 -4.41
CA CYS A 62 -6.08 0.75 -4.30
C CYS A 62 -5.31 0.04 -5.43
N SER A 63 -4.12 0.54 -5.78
CA SER A 63 -3.20 -0.13 -6.69
C SER A 63 -2.72 -1.47 -6.11
N TYR A 64 -2.26 -2.38 -6.98
CA TYR A 64 -1.90 -3.75 -6.58
C TYR A 64 -0.82 -3.84 -5.47
N ASN A 65 0.03 -2.82 -5.36
CA ASN A 65 1.11 -2.75 -4.39
C ASN A 65 0.91 -1.67 -3.32
N CYS A 66 -0.31 -1.17 -3.15
CA CYS A 66 -0.63 -0.27 -2.04
C CYS A 66 -0.40 -0.99 -0.71
N PHE A 67 -0.01 -0.25 0.34
CA PHE A 67 0.13 -0.78 1.70
C PHE A 67 -1.09 -1.59 2.14
N ARG A 68 -2.31 -1.16 1.78
CA ARG A 68 -3.55 -1.90 2.06
C ARG A 68 -3.53 -3.34 1.54
N GLU A 69 -2.92 -3.58 0.38
CA GLU A 69 -2.88 -4.90 -0.27
C GLU A 69 -1.83 -5.83 0.34
N ILE A 70 -0.75 -5.27 0.90
CA ILE A 70 0.47 -6.03 1.25
C ILE A 70 0.81 -6.00 2.73
N ARG A 71 0.16 -5.15 3.54
CA ARG A 71 0.50 -4.91 4.95
C ARG A 71 0.49 -6.15 5.86
N ASP A 72 -0.21 -7.20 5.47
CA ASP A 72 -0.38 -8.39 6.29
C ASP A 72 0.82 -9.36 6.13
N ALA A 73 1.71 -9.11 5.16
CA ALA A 73 2.95 -9.86 4.98
C ALA A 73 4.04 -9.43 5.98
N ASP A 74 5.04 -10.30 6.15
CA ASP A 74 6.15 -10.09 7.05
C ASP A 74 7.28 -9.26 6.45
N ALA A 75 8.02 -8.60 7.34
CA ALA A 75 9.11 -7.71 6.92
C ALA A 75 10.18 -8.47 6.12
N ASN A 76 10.45 -9.72 6.49
CA ASN A 76 11.41 -10.57 5.79
C ASN A 76 10.94 -10.91 4.37
N GLU A 77 9.65 -11.20 4.17
CA GLU A 77 9.09 -11.47 2.84
C GLU A 77 9.20 -10.24 1.93
N PHE A 78 9.00 -9.03 2.47
CA PHE A 78 9.24 -7.80 1.71
C PHE A 78 10.72 -7.65 1.31
N VAL A 79 11.65 -7.96 2.22
CA VAL A 79 13.11 -7.86 1.94
C VAL A 79 13.50 -8.85 0.85
N GLU A 80 13.01 -10.09 0.90
CA GLU A 80 13.24 -11.11 -0.13
C GLU A 80 12.67 -10.70 -1.49
N LEU A 81 11.45 -10.16 -1.51
CA LEU A 81 10.85 -9.64 -2.73
C LEU A 81 11.66 -8.48 -3.33
N LEU A 82 12.12 -7.55 -2.49
CA LEU A 82 12.96 -6.43 -2.93
C LEU A 82 14.31 -6.92 -3.48
N ALA A 83 14.93 -7.89 -2.81
CA ALA A 83 16.18 -8.51 -3.25
C ALA A 83 16.02 -9.22 -4.60
N ALA A 84 14.92 -9.96 -4.81
CA ALA A 84 14.60 -10.59 -6.09
C ALA A 84 14.43 -9.58 -7.25
N HIS A 85 14.18 -8.31 -6.92
CA HIS A 85 14.13 -7.19 -7.86
C HIS A 85 15.40 -6.31 -7.85
N ASN A 86 16.51 -6.82 -7.32
CA ASN A 86 17.81 -6.13 -7.23
C ASN A 86 17.77 -4.81 -6.44
N ILE A 87 16.91 -4.71 -5.43
CA ILE A 87 16.84 -3.55 -4.54
C ILE A 87 17.54 -3.87 -3.22
N ASN A 88 18.66 -3.21 -2.97
CA ASN A 88 19.39 -3.34 -1.72
C ASN A 88 18.80 -2.43 -0.63
N VAL A 89 18.03 -3.04 0.28
CA VAL A 89 17.40 -2.33 1.42
C VAL A 89 18.43 -1.62 2.29
N VAL A 90 19.62 -2.19 2.50
CA VAL A 90 20.68 -1.58 3.33
C VAL A 90 21.21 -0.31 2.68
N GLU A 91 21.38 -0.29 1.35
CA GLU A 91 21.78 0.90 0.62
C GLU A 91 20.70 1.97 0.61
N GLU A 92 19.43 1.60 0.39
CA GLU A 92 18.29 2.53 0.46
C GLU A 92 18.14 3.17 1.85
N LEU A 93 18.51 2.44 2.91
CA LEU A 93 18.57 2.97 4.28
C LEU A 93 19.76 3.93 4.49
N ARG A 94 20.85 3.80 3.73
CA ARG A 94 22.05 4.63 3.80
C ARG A 94 21.96 5.91 2.97
N GLN A 95 21.24 5.90 1.85
CA GLN A 95 21.16 7.02 0.88
C GLN A 95 20.33 8.24 1.35
N LYS A 96 19.98 8.36 2.64
CA LYS A 96 19.34 9.57 3.19
C LYS A 96 20.39 10.53 3.75
N PRO A 97 20.26 11.85 3.52
CA PRO A 97 21.30 12.82 3.80
C PRO A 97 21.74 12.80 5.26
N GLU A 98 23.07 12.87 5.44
CA GLU A 98 23.73 13.06 6.72
C GLU A 98 23.09 14.23 7.49
N GLY A 99 22.83 14.03 8.79
CA GLY A 99 22.38 15.10 9.70
C GLY A 99 20.93 15.02 10.19
N LYS A 100 20.10 14.07 9.74
CA LYS A 100 18.84 13.76 10.42
C LYS A 100 18.89 12.34 10.96
N ASN A 101 19.06 12.22 12.28
CA ASN A 101 18.86 10.95 12.98
C ASN A 101 17.58 10.30 12.46
N LEU A 102 17.67 9.06 11.98
CA LEU A 102 16.54 8.21 11.63
C LEU A 102 15.76 7.90 12.92
N LYS A 103 15.10 8.90 13.46
CA LYS A 103 14.00 8.69 14.40
C LYS A 103 12.85 8.12 13.57
N CYS A 104 12.13 7.14 14.12
CA CYS A 104 10.88 6.69 13.51
C CYS A 104 10.04 7.94 13.20
N PRO A 105 9.62 8.15 11.94
CA PRO A 105 8.94 9.38 11.48
C PRO A 105 7.54 9.59 12.09
N VAL A 106 7.17 8.76 13.06
CA VAL A 106 5.94 8.87 13.85
C VAL A 106 6.31 9.64 15.11
N GLU A 107 6.03 10.95 15.12
CA GLU A 107 5.83 11.68 16.38
C GLU A 107 4.75 10.93 17.17
N ASP A 108 5.02 10.63 18.44
CA ASP A 108 4.21 9.75 19.32
C ASP A 108 4.17 8.27 18.90
N CYS A 109 5.28 7.69 18.44
CA CYS A 109 5.39 6.24 18.42
C CYS A 109 5.23 5.71 19.85
N PRO A 110 4.19 4.89 20.18
CA PRO A 110 4.04 4.35 21.53
C PRO A 110 5.20 3.43 21.95
N ASN A 111 6.03 3.02 20.97
CA ASN A 111 7.30 2.32 21.13
C ASN A 111 8.50 3.22 20.75
N ALA A 112 8.44 4.52 21.07
CA ALA A 112 9.61 5.40 21.08
C ALA A 112 10.74 4.72 21.86
N PRO A 113 12.03 4.91 21.47
CA PRO A 113 13.08 3.90 21.58
C PRO A 113 13.13 3.27 22.97
N SER A 114 12.45 2.14 23.13
CA SER A 114 12.84 1.17 24.14
C SER A 114 14.15 0.54 23.68
N ALA A 115 14.88 -0.10 24.58
CA ALA A 115 16.12 -0.82 24.28
C ALA A 115 16.00 -1.85 23.12
N ALA A 116 14.79 -2.15 22.63
CA ALA A 116 14.52 -2.97 21.44
C ALA A 116 14.65 -2.22 20.10
N CYS A 117 14.70 -0.88 20.11
CA CYS A 117 14.97 -0.09 18.93
C CYS A 117 16.49 -0.02 18.73
N ASN A 118 17.06 -0.99 18.01
CA ASN A 118 18.47 -0.99 17.57
C ASN A 118 18.71 0.14 16.53
N ASN A 119 18.54 1.37 17.00
CA ASN A 119 19.00 2.65 16.46
C ASN A 119 18.55 3.10 15.06
N ARG A 120 17.53 2.53 14.37
CA ARG A 120 17.01 3.16 13.12
C ARG A 120 15.49 3.11 12.86
N PHE A 121 14.76 2.03 13.13
CA PHE A 121 13.30 1.95 12.89
C PHE A 121 12.60 0.95 13.83
N CYS A 122 11.34 1.21 14.24
CA CYS A 122 10.48 0.17 14.83
C CYS A 122 9.86 -0.70 13.73
N ASP A 123 9.37 -1.91 14.06
CA ASP A 123 8.81 -2.86 13.07
C ASP A 123 7.77 -2.23 12.14
N ARG A 124 6.81 -1.49 12.69
CA ARG A 124 5.81 -0.74 11.92
C ARG A 124 6.43 0.27 10.94
N CYS A 125 7.40 1.05 11.42
CA CYS A 125 8.11 2.04 10.64
C CYS A 125 8.97 1.39 9.54
N TYR A 126 9.57 0.22 9.83
CA TYR A 126 10.35 -0.56 8.89
C TYR A 126 9.48 -1.18 7.79
N LYS A 127 8.38 -1.87 8.15
CA LYS A 127 7.41 -2.40 7.17
C LYS A 127 6.87 -1.31 6.24
N ALA A 128 6.55 -0.13 6.78
CA ALA A 128 6.10 1.00 5.97
C ALA A 128 7.18 1.49 4.97
N PHE A 129 8.45 1.50 5.38
CA PHE A 129 9.57 1.81 4.49
C PHE A 129 9.72 0.78 3.37
N LEU A 130 9.64 -0.52 3.69
CA LEU A 130 9.70 -1.59 2.70
C LEU A 130 8.54 -1.52 1.70
N CYS A 131 7.32 -1.27 2.18
CA CYS A 131 6.16 -1.06 1.34
C CYS A 131 6.32 0.15 0.41
N LEU A 132 6.97 1.22 0.86
CA LEU A 132 7.29 2.38 0.02
C LEU A 132 8.26 2.01 -1.11
N LEU A 133 9.27 1.18 -0.83
CA LEU A 133 10.20 0.71 -1.86
C LEU A 133 9.48 -0.16 -2.89
N ILE A 134 8.64 -1.09 -2.46
CA ILE A 134 7.81 -1.93 -3.35
C ILE A 134 6.90 -1.05 -4.22
N TRP A 135 6.24 -0.06 -3.61
CA TRP A 135 5.34 0.86 -4.30
C TRP A 135 6.05 1.70 -5.34
N ARG A 136 7.17 2.36 -4.98
CA ARG A 136 7.94 3.26 -5.84
C ARG A 136 8.54 2.53 -7.04
N ASN A 137 8.96 1.29 -6.85
CA ASN A 137 9.56 0.45 -7.89
C ASN A 137 8.52 -0.35 -8.70
N LYS A 138 7.22 -0.12 -8.48
CA LYS A 138 6.12 -0.80 -9.19
C LYS A 138 6.21 -2.33 -9.13
N ILE A 139 6.64 -2.85 -7.98
CA ILE A 139 6.83 -4.28 -7.79
C ILE A 139 5.47 -4.94 -7.52
N GLU A 140 5.21 -6.04 -8.21
CA GLU A 140 4.04 -6.88 -7.99
C GLU A 140 4.21 -7.74 -6.71
N PRO A 141 3.27 -7.68 -5.75
CA PRO A 141 3.43 -8.34 -4.46
C PRO A 141 2.74 -9.71 -4.37
N TRP A 142 2.42 -10.33 -5.51
CA TRP A 142 1.59 -11.54 -5.53
C TRP A 142 2.22 -12.71 -4.77
N THR A 143 3.55 -12.78 -4.74
CA THR A 143 4.32 -13.77 -3.98
C THR A 143 4.17 -13.60 -2.47
N LEU A 144 3.82 -12.41 -1.98
CA LEU A 144 3.59 -12.13 -0.56
C LEU A 144 2.23 -12.61 -0.06
N ASN A 145 1.37 -13.08 -0.96
CA ASN A 145 0.05 -13.56 -0.58
C ASN A 145 0.08 -15.07 -0.36
N THR A 146 -0.62 -15.51 0.68
CA THR A 146 -0.94 -16.93 0.87
C THR A 146 -1.88 -17.40 -0.25
N ASP A 147 -1.90 -18.71 -0.49
CA ASP A 147 -2.77 -19.32 -1.49
C ASP A 147 -4.26 -19.03 -1.19
N GLY A 148 -4.64 -19.02 0.09
CA GLY A 148 -5.98 -18.62 0.54
C GLY A 148 -6.32 -17.17 0.20
N ASN A 149 -5.39 -16.24 0.46
CA ASN A 149 -5.58 -14.82 0.14
C ASN A 149 -5.71 -14.60 -1.37
N LEU A 150 -4.87 -15.26 -2.19
CA LEU A 150 -4.95 -15.16 -3.65
C LEU A 150 -6.28 -15.71 -4.17
N ARG A 151 -6.70 -16.89 -3.72
CA ARG A 151 -7.99 -17.48 -4.09
C ARG A 151 -9.14 -16.54 -3.75
N GLN A 152 -9.16 -15.98 -2.54
CA GLN A 152 -10.20 -15.06 -2.13
C GLN A 152 -10.23 -13.78 -2.98
N LYS A 153 -9.07 -13.17 -3.24
CA LYS A 153 -8.96 -11.95 -4.09
C LYS A 153 -9.43 -12.20 -5.52
N LEU A 154 -9.07 -13.35 -6.10
CA LEU A 154 -9.48 -13.76 -7.44
C LEU A 154 -11.00 -13.99 -7.50
N THR A 155 -11.55 -14.78 -6.57
CA THR A 155 -13.00 -15.06 -6.49
C THR A 155 -13.82 -13.80 -6.26
N ASN A 156 -13.40 -12.90 -5.36
CA ASN A 156 -14.06 -11.62 -5.11
C ASN A 156 -14.03 -10.69 -6.35
N SER A 157 -13.12 -10.94 -7.27
CA SER A 157 -13.01 -10.24 -8.55
C SER A 157 -13.74 -10.96 -9.69
N SER A 158 -14.54 -11.99 -9.37
CA SER A 158 -15.26 -12.84 -10.33
C SER A 158 -14.35 -13.58 -11.31
N ILE A 159 -13.13 -13.92 -10.88
CA ILE A 159 -12.18 -14.71 -11.67
C ILE A 159 -12.32 -16.16 -11.24
N ALA A 160 -12.56 -17.06 -12.19
CA ALA A 160 -12.67 -18.48 -11.91
C ALA A 160 -11.30 -19.04 -11.49
N VAL A 161 -11.25 -19.73 -10.35
CA VAL A 161 -10.03 -20.37 -9.85
C VAL A 161 -10.26 -21.88 -9.74
N PRO A 162 -9.51 -22.71 -10.48
CA PRO A 162 -9.60 -24.16 -10.35
C PRO A 162 -9.30 -24.62 -8.91
N ALA A 163 -10.02 -25.63 -8.43
CA ALA A 163 -9.73 -26.23 -7.12
C ALA A 163 -8.28 -26.75 -7.04
N THR A 164 -7.80 -27.35 -8.14
CA THR A 164 -6.45 -27.92 -8.29
C THR A 164 -5.36 -26.90 -8.65
N ALA A 165 -5.65 -25.60 -8.68
CA ALA A 165 -4.66 -24.58 -9.02
C ALA A 165 -3.47 -24.62 -8.05
N THR A 166 -2.27 -24.76 -8.62
CA THR A 166 -0.99 -24.65 -7.89
C THR A 166 -0.72 -23.21 -7.48
N ARG A 167 0.24 -22.99 -6.58
CA ARG A 167 0.68 -21.65 -6.16
C ARG A 167 1.12 -20.79 -7.35
N GLU A 168 1.87 -21.37 -8.28
CA GLU A 168 2.33 -20.71 -9.49
C GLU A 168 1.16 -20.31 -10.38
N ASN A 169 0.14 -21.19 -10.51
CA ASN A 169 -1.08 -20.85 -11.25
C ASN A 169 -1.83 -19.69 -10.59
N LEU A 170 -1.95 -19.66 -9.25
CA LEU A 170 -2.61 -18.58 -8.52
C LEU A 170 -1.89 -17.25 -8.70
N ILE A 171 -0.56 -17.24 -8.58
CA ILE A 171 0.27 -16.04 -8.79
C ILE A 171 0.12 -15.54 -10.23
N GLN A 172 0.13 -16.44 -11.22
CA GLN A 172 0.00 -16.07 -12.62
C GLN A 172 -1.39 -15.51 -12.93
N LEU A 173 -2.47 -16.08 -12.39
CA LEU A 173 -3.82 -15.54 -12.52
C LEU A 173 -3.92 -14.15 -11.88
N ALA A 174 -3.32 -13.96 -10.69
CA ALA A 174 -3.29 -12.66 -10.03
C ALA A 174 -2.57 -11.61 -10.88
N ARG A 175 -1.40 -11.95 -11.43
CA ARG A 175 -0.67 -11.09 -12.35
C ARG A 175 -1.49 -10.72 -13.59
N GLN A 176 -2.15 -11.69 -14.21
CA GLN A 176 -2.93 -11.47 -15.43
C GLN A 176 -4.17 -10.60 -15.20
N HIS A 177 -4.86 -10.80 -14.08
CA HIS A 177 -6.17 -10.20 -13.86
C HIS A 177 -6.17 -9.10 -12.79
N LEU A 178 -5.57 -9.36 -11.62
CA LEU A 178 -5.59 -8.40 -10.51
C LEU A 178 -4.68 -7.19 -10.75
N THR A 179 -3.51 -7.37 -11.37
CA THR A 179 -2.63 -6.23 -11.73
C THR A 179 -3.38 -5.23 -12.62
N LYS A 180 -4.07 -5.74 -13.66
CA LYS A 180 -4.87 -4.91 -14.58
C LYS A 180 -6.05 -4.25 -13.87
N LEU A 181 -6.69 -4.99 -12.96
CA LEU A 181 -7.91 -4.56 -12.28
C LEU A 181 -7.66 -3.50 -11.21
N LEU A 182 -6.60 -3.67 -10.42
CA LEU A 182 -6.19 -2.73 -9.37
C LEU A 182 -5.41 -1.54 -9.94
N GLY A 183 -4.81 -1.72 -11.12
CA GLY A 183 -4.07 -0.69 -11.81
C GLY A 183 -2.73 -0.38 -11.17
N GLU A 184 -1.91 0.37 -11.89
CA GLU A 184 -0.59 0.77 -11.43
C GLU A 184 -0.66 1.79 -10.27
N PRO A 185 0.36 1.80 -9.39
CA PRO A 185 0.54 2.91 -8.47
C PRO A 185 0.67 4.22 -9.24
N LYS A 186 -0.27 5.14 -9.04
CA LYS A 186 -0.18 6.50 -9.60
C LYS A 186 0.96 7.23 -8.92
N LYS A 187 1.85 7.86 -9.69
CA LYS A 187 2.86 8.76 -9.12
C LYS A 187 2.13 9.88 -8.38
N ILE A 188 2.41 10.01 -7.08
CA ILE A 188 2.19 11.30 -6.43
C ILE A 188 3.29 12.18 -7.00
N GLU A 189 3.00 12.93 -8.06
CA GLU A 189 3.88 13.99 -8.51
C GLU A 189 4.05 14.94 -7.32
N ARG A 190 5.22 14.89 -6.69
CA ARG A 190 5.71 16.02 -5.93
C ARG A 190 5.98 17.09 -6.98
N GLN A 191 4.97 17.87 -7.33
CA GLN A 191 5.22 19.16 -7.96
C GLN A 191 6.06 19.93 -6.95
N ARG A 192 7.33 20.12 -7.31
CA ARG A 192 8.28 20.96 -6.59
C ARG A 192 7.79 22.40 -6.63
#